data_AF-A0A0M3JK83-F1
#
_entry.id   AF-A0A0M3JK83-F1
#
_cell.length_a   1.000
_cell.length_b   1.000
_cell.length_c   1.000
_cell.angle_alpha   90.00
_cell.angle_beta   90.00
_cell.angle_gamma   90.00
#
_symmetry.space_group_name_H-M   'P 1'
#
loop_
_entity.id
_entity.type
_entity.pdbx_description
1 polymer ?
#
loop_
_entity_poly.entity_id
_entity_poly.type
_entity_poly.pdbx_seq_one_letter_code
_entity_poly.pdbx_strand_id
1 'polypeptide(L)'
;MYGLPTDTIRKEHRTRTVPANALNPVYNSDPFVFRKVVLPELAVLRFAVYDENGKQLGQRILPLDGLQAGYRHITLRTESNLTMILSALFVHIVIKTYVPDELSEGSP
;
A
#
# COMPACT_ATOMS: atom_id res chain seq x y z
N MET A 1 -0.60 6.50 -2.42
CA MET A 1 0.04 7.22 -1.30
C MET A 1 -0.47 8.65 -1.32
N TYR A 2 -0.67 9.26 -0.14
CA TYR A 2 -0.97 10.68 -0.02
C TYR A 2 0.10 11.34 0.84
N GLY A 3 0.48 12.56 0.54
CA GLY A 3 1.51 13.31 1.25
C GLY A 3 1.74 14.64 0.55
N LEU A 4 3.00 15.06 0.41
CA LEU A 4 3.33 16.18 -0.47
C LEU A 4 2.84 15.94 -1.91
N PRO A 5 2.63 17.00 -2.72
CA PRO A 5 2.26 16.84 -4.12
C PRO A 5 3.22 15.94 -4.90
N THR A 6 4.52 16.00 -4.59
CA THR A 6 5.55 15.15 -5.21
C THR A 6 5.58 13.70 -4.71
N ASP A 7 5.00 13.42 -3.53
CA ASP A 7 4.94 12.08 -2.92
C ASP A 7 3.59 11.38 -3.23
N THR A 8 2.62 12.15 -3.72
CA THR A 8 1.25 11.68 -3.91
C THR A 8 1.10 10.93 -5.23
N ILE A 9 1.00 9.61 -5.14
CA ILE A 9 0.69 8.71 -6.27
C ILE A 9 -0.74 8.16 -6.10
N ARG A 10 -1.65 8.52 -7.02
CA ARG A 10 -3.09 8.20 -6.93
C ARG A 10 -3.58 7.08 -7.85
N LYS A 11 -2.94 6.80 -8.98
CA LYS A 11 -3.53 5.92 -10.03
C LYS A 11 -2.63 4.78 -10.54
N GLU A 12 -1.38 4.68 -10.10
CA GLU A 12 -0.42 3.74 -10.72
C GLU A 12 -0.40 2.33 -10.08
N HIS A 13 -1.03 2.14 -8.93
CA HIS A 13 -0.91 0.90 -8.17
C HIS A 13 -2.27 0.27 -7.90
N ARG A 14 -2.68 -0.63 -8.82
CA ARG A 14 -3.87 -1.46 -8.71
C ARG A 14 -3.52 -2.91 -9.05
N THR A 15 -3.98 -3.86 -8.25
CA THR A 15 -3.86 -5.29 -8.55
C THR A 15 -4.83 -5.70 -9.64
N ARG A 16 -4.60 -6.86 -10.25
CA ARG A 16 -5.61 -7.50 -11.09
C ARG A 16 -6.79 -7.96 -10.23
N THR A 17 -7.99 -7.91 -10.79
CA THR A 17 -9.19 -8.47 -10.16
C THR A 17 -9.07 -10.00 -10.11
N VAL A 18 -9.39 -10.59 -8.96
CA VAL A 18 -9.46 -12.05 -8.78
C VAL A 18 -10.93 -12.46 -8.86
N PRO A 19 -11.38 -13.12 -9.94
CA PRO A 19 -12.78 -13.48 -10.12
C PRO A 19 -13.18 -14.63 -9.20
N ALA A 20 -14.44 -14.61 -8.75
CA ALA A 20 -15.09 -15.69 -8.00
C ALA A 20 -14.37 -16.18 -6.72
N ASN A 21 -13.48 -15.36 -6.13
CA ASN A 21 -12.84 -15.67 -4.85
C ASN A 21 -12.83 -14.44 -3.93
N ALA A 22 -13.82 -14.35 -3.04
CA ALA A 22 -13.92 -13.28 -2.04
C ALA A 22 -13.41 -13.68 -0.65
N LEU A 23 -13.18 -14.96 -0.39
CA LEU A 23 -12.82 -15.47 0.95
C LEU A 23 -11.31 -15.37 1.19
N ASN A 24 -10.50 -15.78 0.21
CA ASN A 24 -9.04 -15.79 0.30
C ASN A 24 -8.39 -15.49 -1.07
N PRO A 25 -8.66 -14.33 -1.69
CA PRO A 25 -8.06 -13.96 -2.96
C PRO A 25 -6.54 -13.87 -2.85
N VAL A 26 -5.84 -14.45 -3.84
CA VAL A 26 -4.38 -14.34 -3.98
C VAL A 26 -4.10 -13.47 -5.21
N TYR A 27 -3.51 -12.30 -4.98
CA TYR A 27 -3.35 -11.29 -6.02
C TYR A 27 -2.09 -11.47 -6.88
N ASN A 28 -1.05 -12.18 -6.38
CA ASN A 28 0.22 -12.47 -7.08
C ASN A 28 0.73 -11.33 -7.99
N SER A 29 0.68 -10.10 -7.49
CA SER A 29 1.07 -8.91 -8.25
C SER A 29 2.53 -8.56 -8.01
N ASP A 30 3.17 -7.96 -9.02
CA ASP A 30 4.44 -7.28 -8.84
C ASP A 30 4.36 -6.25 -7.69
N PRO A 31 5.48 -6.00 -6.98
CA PRO A 31 5.49 -5.04 -5.88
C PRO A 31 5.19 -3.63 -6.38
N PHE A 32 4.37 -2.90 -5.63
CA PHE A 32 4.19 -1.47 -5.83
C PHE A 32 5.40 -0.71 -5.29
N VAL A 33 6.13 -0.03 -6.17
CA VAL A 33 7.38 0.67 -5.82
C VAL A 33 7.16 2.17 -5.78
N PHE A 34 7.30 2.73 -4.58
CA PHE A 34 7.36 4.18 -4.35
C PHE A 34 8.84 4.59 -4.29
N ARG A 35 9.42 4.98 -5.43
CA ARG A 35 10.88 5.16 -5.57
C ARG A 35 11.47 6.18 -4.59
N LYS A 36 10.82 7.35 -4.48
CA LYS A 36 11.27 8.45 -3.63
C LYS A 36 10.07 9.01 -2.87
N VAL A 37 10.21 9.11 -1.56
CA VAL A 37 9.29 9.82 -0.67
C VAL A 37 10.09 10.92 -0.01
N VAL A 38 9.74 12.17 -0.29
CA VAL A 38 10.48 13.37 0.15
C VAL A 38 10.26 13.63 1.63
N LEU A 39 9.02 13.50 2.12
CA LEU A 39 8.69 13.73 3.52
C LEU A 39 7.82 12.59 4.08
N PRO A 40 8.43 11.46 4.53
CA PRO A 40 7.72 10.30 5.05
C PRO A 40 6.78 10.60 6.23
N GLU A 41 7.13 11.58 7.06
CA GLU A 41 6.35 12.02 8.23
C GLU A 41 4.96 12.57 7.86
N LEU A 42 4.82 13.15 6.66
CA LEU A 42 3.55 13.65 6.15
C LEU A 42 2.86 12.63 5.22
N ALA A 43 3.52 11.52 4.91
CA ALA A 43 3.03 10.55 3.96
C ALA A 43 2.18 9.46 4.63
N VAL A 44 1.08 9.08 3.98
CA VAL A 44 0.22 7.97 4.37
C VAL A 44 0.01 6.99 3.20
N LEU A 45 0.02 5.70 3.52
CA LEU A 45 -0.31 4.63 2.61
C LEU A 45 -1.77 4.23 2.80
N ARG A 46 -2.56 4.33 1.72
CA ARG A 46 -3.96 3.89 1.70
C ARG A 46 -4.08 2.60 0.92
N PHE A 47 -4.52 1.56 1.60
CA PHE A 47 -5.04 0.33 1.02
C PHE A 47 -6.54 0.49 0.84
N ALA A 48 -7.04 0.20 -0.35
CA ALA A 48 -8.47 0.20 -0.62
C ALA A 48 -8.82 -1.02 -1.47
N VAL A 49 -9.82 -1.77 -1.02
CA VAL A 49 -10.29 -2.98 -1.67
C VAL A 49 -11.63 -2.66 -2.30
N TYR A 50 -11.76 -3.01 -3.57
CA TYR A 50 -12.96 -2.80 -4.37
C TYR A 50 -13.44 -4.15 -4.90
N ASP A 51 -14.75 -4.27 -5.08
CA ASP A 51 -15.34 -5.39 -5.82
C ASP A 51 -15.17 -5.19 -7.34
N GLU A 52 -15.67 -6.14 -8.12
CA GLU A 52 -15.62 -6.11 -9.59
C GLU A 52 -16.44 -4.94 -10.18
N ASN A 53 -17.45 -4.47 -9.45
CA ASN A 53 -18.32 -3.36 -9.84
C ASN A 53 -17.74 -1.98 -9.45
N GLY A 54 -16.58 -1.94 -8.78
CA GLY A 54 -15.95 -0.73 -8.29
C GLY A 54 -16.52 -0.21 -6.97
N LYS A 55 -17.38 -0.97 -6.28
CA LYS A 55 -17.84 -0.65 -4.93
C LYS A 55 -16.72 -0.92 -3.93
N GLN A 56 -16.48 0.02 -3.02
CA GLN A 56 -15.47 -0.15 -1.98
C GLN A 56 -15.96 -1.15 -0.93
N LEU A 57 -15.17 -2.20 -0.70
CA LEU A 57 -15.43 -3.21 0.32
C LEU A 57 -14.81 -2.83 1.66
N GLY A 58 -13.64 -2.19 1.61
CA GLY A 58 -12.94 -1.74 2.81
C GLY A 58 -11.70 -0.93 2.47
N GLN A 59 -11.18 -0.23 3.47
CA GLN A 59 -9.97 0.57 3.37
C GLN A 59 -9.14 0.49 4.63
N ARG A 60 -7.85 0.78 4.51
CA ARG A 60 -6.98 1.07 5.63
C ARG A 60 -6.01 2.18 5.24
N ILE A 61 -5.86 3.16 6.13
CA ILE A 61 -4.88 4.23 5.99
C ILE A 61 -3.85 4.03 7.10
N LEU A 62 -2.57 3.98 6.72
CA LEU A 62 -1.45 3.84 7.64
C LEU A 62 -0.46 4.99 7.39
N PRO A 63 0.02 5.68 8.43
CA PRO A 63 1.16 6.58 8.29
C PRO A 63 2.39 5.78 7.84
N LEU A 64 3.25 6.42 7.04
CA LEU A 64 4.57 5.86 6.74
C LEU A 64 5.47 5.92 7.97
N ASP A 65 5.31 6.98 8.77
CA ASP A 65 5.92 7.04 10.09
C ASP A 65 5.43 5.88 10.98
N GLY A 66 6.37 5.14 11.55
CA GLY A 66 6.10 3.93 12.34
C GLY A 66 5.63 2.70 11.55
N LEU A 67 5.61 2.74 10.21
CA LEU A 67 5.26 1.56 9.40
C LEU A 67 6.34 0.48 9.56
N GLN A 68 5.93 -0.75 9.84
CA GLN A 68 6.86 -1.86 10.06
C GLN A 68 7.02 -2.70 8.79
N ALA A 69 8.27 -2.97 8.41
CA ALA A 69 8.61 -3.83 7.29
C ALA A 69 8.27 -5.32 7.55
N GLY A 70 8.38 -6.13 6.50
CA GLY A 70 8.15 -7.58 6.49
C GLY A 70 6.71 -7.97 6.13
N TYR A 71 6.36 -9.23 6.40
CA TYR A 71 5.01 -9.76 6.17
C TYR A 71 4.07 -9.31 7.28
N ARG A 72 2.94 -8.70 6.91
CA ARG A 72 1.98 -8.10 7.83
C ARG A 72 0.54 -8.38 7.41
N HIS A 73 -0.31 -8.56 8.42
CA HIS A 73 -1.76 -8.53 8.25
C HIS A 73 -2.26 -7.10 8.48
N ILE A 74 -2.97 -6.55 7.50
CA ILE A 74 -3.56 -5.22 7.54
C ILE A 74 -5.07 -5.37 7.65
N THR A 75 -5.61 -5.20 8.86
CA THR A 75 -7.05 -5.25 9.10
C THR A 75 -7.75 -4.07 8.41
N LEU A 76 -8.75 -4.38 7.60
CA LEU A 76 -9.55 -3.42 6.87
C LEU A 76 -10.59 -2.75 7.78
N ARG A 77 -11.03 -1.59 7.33
CA ARG A 77 -12.09 -0.80 7.94
C ARG A 77 -13.12 -0.42 6.89
N THR A 78 -14.34 -0.10 7.33
CA THR A 78 -15.39 0.41 6.46
C THR A 78 -15.05 1.80 5.91
N GLU A 79 -15.88 2.33 5.00
CA GLU A 79 -15.76 3.71 4.53
C GLU A 79 -15.80 4.73 5.67
N SER A 80 -16.66 4.49 6.67
CA SER A 80 -16.75 5.29 7.90
C SER A 80 -15.64 5.00 8.92
N ASN A 81 -14.57 4.30 8.51
CA ASN A 81 -13.41 3.96 9.34
C ASN A 81 -13.73 3.09 10.57
N LEU A 82 -14.80 2.28 10.49
CA LEU A 82 -15.15 1.30 11.52
C LEU A 82 -14.42 -0.02 11.28
N THR A 83 -13.96 -0.67 12.35
CA THR A 83 -13.19 -1.92 12.26
C THR A 83 -14.04 -3.07 11.70
N MET A 84 -13.48 -3.82 10.75
CA MET A 84 -14.05 -5.07 10.25
C MET A 84 -13.38 -6.25 10.95
N ILE A 85 -14.14 -7.29 11.30
CA ILE A 85 -13.66 -8.38 12.17
C ILE A 85 -12.77 -9.37 11.40
N LEU A 86 -13.20 -9.79 10.20
CA LEU A 86 -12.55 -10.87 9.45
C LEU A 86 -11.80 -10.38 8.21
N SER A 87 -12.00 -9.13 7.80
CA SER A 87 -11.44 -8.62 6.55
C SER A 87 -10.03 -8.06 6.78
N ALA A 88 -9.03 -8.74 6.23
CA ALA A 88 -7.64 -8.31 6.29
C ALA A 88 -6.91 -8.56 4.97
N LEU A 89 -5.89 -7.75 4.70
CA LEU A 89 -4.94 -7.97 3.61
C LEU A 89 -3.65 -8.55 4.18
N PHE A 90 -3.10 -9.56 3.53
CA PHE A 90 -1.74 -10.02 3.80
C PHE A 90 -0.78 -9.38 2.80
N VAL A 91 0.20 -8.63 3.30
CA VAL A 91 1.12 -7.84 2.47
C VAL A 91 2.56 -8.03 2.91
N HIS A 92 3.49 -7.89 1.97
CA HIS A 92 4.91 -7.77 2.25
C HIS A 92 5.35 -6.32 2.06
N ILE A 93 5.84 -5.68 3.12
CA ILE A 93 6.24 -4.28 3.12
C ILE A 93 7.76 -4.21 3.16
N VAL A 94 8.36 -3.51 2.18
CA VAL A 94 9.78 -3.22 2.14
C VAL A 94 9.98 -1.73 2.33
N ILE A 95 10.79 -1.36 3.32
CA ILE A 95 11.15 0.03 3.61
C ILE A 95 12.67 0.13 3.47
N LYS A 96 13.11 1.08 2.65
CA LYS A 96 14.54 1.35 2.39
C LYS A 96 14.78 2.85 2.43
N THR A 97 15.98 3.24 2.84
CA THR A 97 16.45 4.61 2.70
C THR A 97 16.66 4.91 1.22
N TYR A 98 16.11 6.03 0.75
CA TYR A 98 16.31 6.48 -0.63
C TYR A 98 17.78 6.88 -0.83
N VAL A 99 18.42 6.29 -1.82
CA VAL A 99 19.76 6.67 -2.29
C VAL A 99 19.60 7.13 -3.74
N PRO A 100 19.94 8.39 -4.09
CA PRO A 100 19.93 8.85 -5.48
C PRO A 100 20.86 7.99 -6.36
N ASP A 101 20.44 7.73 -7.59
CA ASP A 101 21.18 6.87 -8.53
C ASP A 101 22.62 7.35 -8.77
N GLU A 102 22.86 8.67 -8.77
CA GLU A 102 24.19 9.31 -8.90
C GLU A 102 25.19 8.92 -7.81
N LEU A 103 24.69 8.49 -6.65
CA LEU A 103 25.50 8.04 -5.50
C LEU A 103 25.62 6.51 -5.43
N SER A 104 24.92 5.77 -6.29
CA SER A 104 24.92 4.31 -6.30
C SER A 104 26.07 3.69 -7.11
N GLU A 105 26.64 4.43 -8.07
CA GLU A 105 27.74 3.96 -8.94
C GLU A 105 29.16 4.14 -8.32
N GLY A 106 29.25 4.54 -7.05
CA GLY A 106 30.52 4.80 -6.37
C GLY A 106 31.09 3.65 -5.53
N SER A 107 30.52 2.44 -5.58
CA SER A 107 31.01 1.30 -4.79
C SER A 107 31.86 0.37 -5.67
N PRO A 108 33.17 0.20 -5.41
CA PRO A 108 34.02 -0.77 -6.12
C PRO A 108 33.64 -2.22 -5.83
#